data_AF-G7QCE4-F1
#
_entry.id   AF-G7QCE4-F1
#
_cell.length_a   1.000
_cell.length_b   1.000
_cell.length_c   1.000
_cell.angle_alpha   90.00
_cell.angle_beta   90.00
_cell.angle_gamma   90.00
#
_symmetry.space_group_name_H-M   'P 1'
#
loop_
_entity.id
_entity.type
_entity.pdbx_description
1 polymer ?
#
loop_
_entity_poly.entity_id
_entity_poly.type
_entity_poly.pdbx_seq_one_letter_code
_entity_poly.pdbx_strand_id
1 'polypeptide(L)'
;MTEENAAKPKRPILVWVIFLFYLVSSVQVIVGLFFVTAGGVEMTPEGQAYLAKFTVMDRVIGYVNAAVTLVGVTLLFAQRRQAVNVLALAFALNLFSTAVVWVKTDPASVIAPTGLLAQAVGIALFGAVVYYSWRLLKRGVLYR
;
A
#
# COMPACT_ATOMS: atom_id res chain seq x y z
N MET A 1 -39.53 -26.78 -11.51
CA MET A 1 -38.97 -25.71 -10.66
C MET A 1 -37.46 -25.78 -10.80
N THR A 2 -36.91 -25.08 -11.79
CA THR A 2 -35.46 -24.93 -11.97
C THR A 2 -35.01 -23.83 -11.02
N GLU A 3 -34.38 -24.22 -9.91
CA GLU A 3 -33.62 -23.29 -9.09
C GLU A 3 -32.48 -22.77 -9.95
N GLU A 4 -32.73 -21.61 -10.55
CA GLU A 4 -31.73 -20.69 -11.05
C GLU A 4 -30.83 -20.34 -9.86
N ASN A 5 -29.85 -21.19 -9.59
CA ASN A 5 -28.64 -20.83 -8.87
C ASN A 5 -27.97 -19.76 -9.74
N ALA A 6 -28.46 -18.52 -9.60
CA ALA A 6 -27.79 -17.31 -10.03
C ALA A 6 -26.45 -17.32 -9.31
N ALA A 7 -25.46 -17.95 -9.95
CA ALA A 7 -24.13 -18.14 -9.44
C ALA A 7 -23.57 -16.75 -9.18
N LYS A 8 -23.65 -16.31 -7.92
CA LYS A 8 -23.06 -15.05 -7.44
C LYS A 8 -21.66 -14.99 -8.05
N PRO A 9 -21.29 -13.92 -8.77
CA PRO A 9 -19.99 -13.84 -9.41
C PRO A 9 -18.92 -14.18 -8.38
N LYS A 10 -18.25 -15.33 -8.57
CA LYS A 10 -17.29 -15.87 -7.61
C LYS A 10 -16.22 -14.80 -7.41
N ARG A 11 -16.14 -14.27 -6.19
CA ARG A 11 -15.11 -13.28 -5.84
C ARG A 11 -13.75 -13.93 -6.07
N PRO A 12 -12.85 -13.36 -6.89
CA PRO A 12 -11.58 -14.00 -7.17
C PRO A 12 -10.78 -14.17 -5.87
N ILE A 13 -10.26 -15.36 -5.61
CA ILE A 13 -9.49 -15.67 -4.39
C ILE A 13 -8.29 -14.71 -4.25
N LEU A 14 -7.68 -14.31 -5.37
CA LEU A 14 -6.60 -13.32 -5.39
C LEU A 14 -7.01 -11.96 -4.80
N VAL A 15 -8.26 -11.52 -4.97
CA VAL A 15 -8.74 -10.25 -4.38
C VAL A 15 -8.78 -10.34 -2.86
N TRP A 16 -9.16 -11.49 -2.30
CA TRP A 16 -9.10 -11.73 -0.86
C TRP A 16 -7.68 -11.69 -0.33
N VAL A 17 -6.75 -12.36 -1.02
CA VAL A 17 -5.33 -12.38 -0.63
C VAL A 17 -4.75 -10.97 -0.65
N ILE A 18 -5.00 -10.21 -1.72
CA ILE A 18 -4.56 -8.80 -1.83
C ILE A 18 -5.16 -7.97 -0.70
N PHE A 19 -6.47 -8.08 -0.46
CA PHE A 19 -7.15 -7.33 0.58
C PHE A 19 -6.56 -7.61 1.96
N LEU A 20 -6.43 -8.87 2.36
CA LEU A 20 -5.88 -9.24 3.67
C LEU A 20 -4.42 -8.80 3.82
N PHE A 21 -3.61 -9.00 2.78
CA PHE A 21 -2.21 -8.58 2.79
C PHE A 21 -2.09 -7.06 3.03
N TYR A 22 -2.74 -6.24 2.21
CA TYR A 22 -2.67 -4.79 2.35
C TYR A 22 -3.40 -4.26 3.58
N LEU A 23 -4.45 -4.93 4.06
CA LEU A 23 -5.10 -4.56 5.31
C LEU A 23 -4.11 -4.67 6.47
N VAL A 24 -3.44 -5.83 6.61
CA VAL A 24 -2.46 -6.05 7.68
C VAL A 24 -1.27 -5.10 7.50
N SER A 25 -0.75 -4.94 6.29
CA SER A 25 0.37 -4.03 6.02
C SER A 25 0.04 -2.57 6.32
N SER A 26 -1.15 -2.09 5.92
CA SER A 26 -1.58 -0.71 6.21
C SER A 26 -1.77 -0.48 7.71
N VAL A 27 -2.36 -1.44 8.43
CA VAL A 27 -2.49 -1.35 9.89
C VAL A 27 -1.11 -1.31 10.55
N GLN A 28 -0.19 -2.19 10.15
CA GLN A 28 1.18 -2.19 10.66
C GLN A 28 1.89 -0.84 10.43
N VAL A 29 1.75 -0.25 9.23
CA VAL A 29 2.34 1.06 8.91
C VAL A 29 1.74 2.17 9.77
N ILE A 30 0.41 2.22 9.90
CA ILE A 30 -0.29 3.22 10.72
C ILE A 30 0.14 3.12 12.18
N VAL A 31 0.14 1.90 12.74
CA VAL A 31 0.55 1.64 14.12
C VAL A 31 2.03 1.97 14.32
N GLY A 32 2.91 1.58 13.40
CA GLY A 32 4.34 1.88 13.46
C GLY A 32 4.62 3.38 13.45
N LEU A 33 3.98 4.11 12.54
CA LEU A 33 4.06 5.58 12.50
C LEU A 33 3.51 6.21 13.78
N PHE A 34 2.41 5.68 14.32
CA PHE A 34 1.82 6.17 15.56
C PHE A 34 2.80 6.04 16.73
N PHE A 35 3.37 4.85 16.94
CA PHE A 35 4.36 4.60 18.00
C PHE A 35 5.60 5.49 17.87
N VAL A 36 6.07 5.71 16.64
CA VAL A 36 7.18 6.64 16.36
C VAL A 36 6.80 8.08 16.71
N THR A 37 5.58 8.52 16.37
CA THR A 37 5.13 9.88 16.68
C THR A 37 4.80 10.10 18.17
N ALA A 38 4.33 9.06 18.85
CA ALA A 38 3.98 9.11 20.27
C ALA A 38 5.20 9.06 21.19
N GLY A 39 6.41 8.87 20.65
CA GLY A 39 7.65 8.76 21.44
C GLY A 39 7.72 7.50 22.31
N GLY A 40 6.84 6.51 22.05
CA GLY A 40 6.69 5.31 22.88
C GLY A 40 7.71 4.20 22.60
N VAL A 41 8.70 4.46 21.74
CA VAL A 41 9.73 3.47 21.37
C VAL A 41 11.10 4.06 21.66
N GLU A 42 11.83 3.44 22.60
CA GLU A 42 13.27 3.67 22.75
C GLU A 42 13.97 3.13 21.49
N MET A 43 14.40 4.05 20.62
CA MET A 43 15.16 3.73 19.42
C MET A 43 16.65 3.89 19.68
N THR A 44 17.46 3.09 18.98
CA THR A 44 18.91 3.28 18.99
C THR A 44 19.27 4.68 18.47
N PRO A 45 20.42 5.25 18.87
CA PRO A 45 20.82 6.59 18.45
C PRO A 45 20.87 6.75 16.92
N GLU A 46 21.24 5.70 16.18
CA GLU A 46 21.24 5.75 14.70
C GLU A 46 19.81 5.81 14.14
N GLY A 47 18.87 5.06 14.73
CA GLY A 47 17.45 5.09 14.33
C GLY A 47 16.79 6.44 14.59
N GLN A 48 17.12 7.08 15.71
CA GLN A 48 16.66 8.45 16.01
C GLN A 48 17.22 9.48 15.04
N ALA A 49 18.52 9.41 14.72
CA ALA A 49 19.16 10.31 13.77
C ALA A 49 18.58 10.17 12.35
N TYR A 50 18.20 8.95 11.94
CA TYR A 50 17.52 8.72 10.67
C TYR A 50 16.09 9.28 10.66
N LEU A 51 15.32 9.03 11.73
CA LEU A 51 13.97 9.59 11.86
C LEU A 51 13.93 11.11 11.98
N ALA A 52 14.96 11.73 12.54
CA ALA A 52 15.09 13.18 12.60
C ALA A 52 15.17 13.82 11.21
N LYS A 53 15.59 13.06 10.18
CA LYS A 53 15.58 13.51 8.78
C LYS A 53 14.17 13.54 8.16
N PHE A 54 13.21 12.83 8.75
CA PHE A 54 11.82 12.83 8.29
C PHE A 54 11.07 14.02 8.87
N THR A 55 10.57 14.87 7.97
CA THR A 55 9.70 15.98 8.35
C THR A 55 8.31 15.48 8.74
N VAL A 56 7.54 16.33 9.42
CA VAL A 56 6.11 16.08 9.69
C VAL A 56 5.36 15.82 8.39
N MET A 57 5.72 16.48 7.29
CA MET A 57 5.10 16.28 5.98
C MET A 57 5.36 14.89 5.42
N ASP A 58 6.56 14.33 5.58
CA ASP A 58 6.85 12.97 5.10
C ASP A 58 6.00 11.94 5.87
N ARG A 59 5.72 12.18 7.15
CA ARG A 59 4.81 11.34 7.97
C ARG A 59 3.36 11.46 7.52
N VAL A 60 2.88 12.67 7.25
CA VAL A 60 1.52 12.92 6.74
C VAL A 60 1.31 12.24 5.40
N ILE A 61 2.29 12.35 4.48
CA ILE A 61 2.24 11.66 3.17
C ILE A 61 2.16 10.14 3.36
N GLY A 62 2.91 9.59 4.32
CA GLY A 62 2.83 8.17 4.69
C GLY A 62 1.42 7.74 5.14
N TYR A 63 0.79 8.50 6.05
CA TYR A 63 -0.58 8.23 6.50
C TYR A 63 -1.60 8.34 5.37
N VAL A 64 -1.52 9.40 4.56
CA VAL A 64 -2.40 9.59 3.41
C VAL A 64 -2.25 8.42 2.44
N ASN A 65 -1.03 8.02 2.13
CA ASN A 65 -0.78 6.90 1.23
C ASN A 65 -1.32 5.57 1.78
N ALA A 66 -1.15 5.31 3.08
CA ALA A 66 -1.71 4.12 3.73
C ALA A 66 -3.24 4.12 3.69
N ALA A 67 -3.88 5.26 3.96
CA ALA A 67 -5.33 5.40 3.91
C ALA A 67 -5.88 5.23 2.49
N VAL A 68 -5.26 5.86 1.48
CA VAL A 68 -5.66 5.73 0.07
C VAL A 68 -5.48 4.28 -0.40
N THR A 69 -4.40 3.61 0.00
CA THR A 69 -4.19 2.18 -0.29
C THR A 69 -5.31 1.33 0.31
N LEU A 70 -5.66 1.57 1.58
CA LEU A 70 -6.72 0.85 2.27
C LEU A 70 -8.09 1.04 1.60
N VAL A 71 -8.41 2.27 1.20
CA VAL A 71 -9.62 2.58 0.42
C VAL A 71 -9.57 1.85 -0.93
N GLY A 72 -8.44 1.87 -1.63
CA GLY A 72 -8.25 1.20 -2.91
C GLY A 72 -8.48 -0.32 -2.84
N VAL A 73 -7.91 -0.99 -1.84
CA VAL A 73 -8.09 -2.44 -1.67
C VAL A 73 -9.49 -2.81 -1.18
N THR A 74 -10.13 -1.94 -0.39
CA THR A 74 -11.53 -2.12 0.01
C THR A 74 -12.47 -1.99 -1.20
N LEU A 75 -12.20 -1.02 -2.08
CA LEU A 75 -12.93 -0.88 -3.34
C LEU A 75 -12.69 -2.06 -4.28
N LEU A 76 -11.46 -2.58 -4.33
CA LEU A 76 -11.13 -3.78 -5.11
C LEU A 76 -11.89 -5.00 -4.58
N PHE A 77 -11.96 -5.14 -3.25
CA PHE A 77 -12.74 -6.17 -2.57
C PHE A 77 -14.24 -6.05 -2.85
N ALA A 78 -14.76 -4.82 -2.88
CA ALA A 78 -16.13 -4.51 -3.27
C ALA A 78 -16.38 -4.59 -4.79
N GLN A 79 -15.36 -4.95 -5.59
CA GLN A 79 -15.39 -5.04 -7.05
C GLN A 79 -15.86 -3.75 -7.74
N ARG A 80 -15.49 -2.59 -7.17
CA ARG A 80 -15.81 -1.28 -7.73
C ARG A 80 -14.80 -0.90 -8.81
N ARG A 81 -15.28 -0.30 -9.91
CA ARG A 81 -14.39 0.19 -10.99
C ARG A 81 -13.40 1.25 -10.52
N GLN A 82 -13.81 2.05 -9.53
CA GLN A 82 -12.99 3.09 -8.92
C GLN A 82 -11.72 2.55 -8.24
N ALA A 83 -11.69 1.25 -7.88
CA ALA A 83 -10.53 0.62 -7.26
C ALA A 83 -9.24 0.82 -8.06
N VAL A 84 -9.32 0.76 -9.40
CA VAL A 84 -8.15 0.91 -10.27
C VAL A 84 -7.55 2.31 -10.15
N ASN A 85 -8.38 3.35 -10.18
CA ASN A 85 -7.91 4.74 -10.09
C ASN A 85 -7.34 5.04 -8.71
N VAL A 86 -7.99 4.55 -7.65
CA VAL A 86 -7.52 4.78 -6.27
C VAL A 86 -6.22 4.02 -6.00
N LEU A 87 -6.11 2.77 -6.45
CA LEU A 87 -4.86 2.00 -6.31
C LEU A 87 -3.73 2.58 -7.17
N ALA A 88 -4.04 3.07 -8.38
CA ALA A 88 -3.04 3.75 -9.21
C ALA A 88 -2.56 5.05 -8.56
N LEU A 89 -3.47 5.82 -7.95
CA LEU A 89 -3.11 7.03 -7.20
C LEU A 89 -2.24 6.69 -5.99
N ALA A 90 -2.61 5.67 -5.20
CA ALA A 90 -1.79 5.20 -4.09
C ALA A 90 -0.39 4.76 -4.55
N PHE A 91 -0.32 4.02 -5.66
CA PHE A 91 0.97 3.60 -6.22
C PHE A 91 1.82 4.80 -6.68
N ALA A 92 1.21 5.78 -7.36
CA ALA A 92 1.90 6.99 -7.78
C ALA A 92 2.41 7.81 -6.58
N LEU A 93 1.60 7.97 -5.54
CA LEU A 93 1.99 8.62 -4.29
C LEU A 93 3.14 7.88 -3.60
N ASN A 94 3.09 6.55 -3.59
CA ASN A 94 4.15 5.71 -3.02
C ASN A 94 5.48 5.89 -3.77
N LEU A 95 5.46 5.88 -5.11
CA LEU A 95 6.64 6.14 -5.93
C LEU A 95 7.18 7.55 -5.72
N PHE A 96 6.30 8.55 -5.72
CA PHE A 96 6.70 9.94 -5.50
C PHE A 96 7.36 10.13 -4.13
N SER A 97 6.72 9.61 -3.07
CA SER A 97 7.27 9.66 -1.71
C SER A 97 8.63 8.95 -1.62
N THR A 98 8.77 7.80 -2.29
CA THR A 98 10.03 7.06 -2.32
C THR A 98 11.12 7.88 -3.02
N ALA A 99 10.84 8.43 -4.20
CA ALA A 99 11.78 9.27 -4.94
C ALA A 99 12.22 10.50 -4.13
N VAL A 100 11.29 11.17 -3.46
CA VAL A 100 11.59 12.32 -2.60
C VAL A 100 12.53 11.93 -1.45
N VAL A 101 12.27 10.81 -0.77
CA VAL A 101 13.13 10.32 0.32
C VAL A 101 14.53 9.97 -0.19
N TRP A 102 14.62 9.34 -1.37
CA TRP A 102 15.89 9.00 -2.01
C TRP A 102 16.73 10.23 -2.32
N VAL A 103 16.11 11.31 -2.82
CA VAL A 103 16.80 12.58 -3.10
C VAL A 103 17.23 13.29 -1.82
N LYS A 104 16.40 13.29 -0.79
CA LYS A 104 16.66 14.04 0.46
C LYS A 104 17.68 13.38 1.38
N THR A 105 17.73 12.05 1.40
CA THR A 105 18.22 11.32 2.58
C THR A 105 19.29 10.27 2.28
N ASP A 106 19.59 10.03 1.00
CA ASP A 106 20.38 8.90 0.49
C ASP A 106 20.18 7.62 1.34
N PRO A 107 19.01 6.96 1.21
CA PRO A 107 18.67 5.78 1.99
C PRO A 107 19.65 4.63 1.76
N ALA A 108 20.41 4.60 0.67
CA ALA A 108 21.43 3.56 0.44
C ALA A 108 22.60 3.64 1.43
N SER A 109 22.81 4.81 2.06
CA SER A 109 23.83 5.01 3.09
C SER A 109 23.44 4.52 4.49
N VAL A 110 22.14 4.24 4.72
CA VAL A 110 21.60 3.90 6.06
C VAL A 110 20.78 2.61 6.07
N ILE A 111 20.09 2.30 4.98
CA ILE A 111 19.27 1.10 4.85
C ILE A 111 20.17 -0.05 4.38
N ALA A 112 20.15 -1.16 5.13
CA ALA A 112 20.83 -2.39 4.72
C ALA A 112 20.38 -2.82 3.31
N PRO A 113 21.24 -3.44 2.48
CA PRO A 113 20.88 -3.89 1.13
C PRO A 113 19.61 -4.75 1.07
N THR A 114 19.34 -5.51 2.14
CA THR A 114 18.12 -6.30 2.32
C THR A 114 16.86 -5.44 2.41
N GLY A 115 16.93 -4.27 3.04
CA GLY A 115 15.82 -3.30 3.11
C GLY A 115 15.54 -2.64 1.76
N LEU A 116 16.57 -2.36 0.96
CA LEU A 116 16.41 -1.84 -0.40
C LEU A 116 15.76 -2.89 -1.32
N LEU A 117 16.18 -4.15 -1.22
CA LEU A 117 15.54 -5.26 -1.94
C LEU A 117 14.08 -5.43 -1.53
N ALA A 118 13.78 -5.39 -0.23
CA ALA A 118 12.40 -5.47 0.26
C ALA A 118 11.54 -4.32 -0.27
N GLN A 119 12.08 -3.10 -0.35
CA GLN A 119 11.41 -1.95 -0.94
C GLN A 119 11.12 -2.16 -2.44
N ALA A 120 12.11 -2.61 -3.22
CA ALA A 120 11.94 -2.89 -4.64
C ALA A 120 10.87 -3.97 -4.90
N VAL A 121 10.89 -5.04 -4.10
CA VAL A 121 9.87 -6.11 -4.15
C VAL A 121 8.49 -5.56 -3.79
N GLY A 122 8.38 -4.72 -2.77
CA GLY A 122 7.14 -4.06 -2.38
C GLY A 122 6.54 -3.22 -3.51
N ILE A 123 7.36 -2.40 -4.17
CA ILE A 123 6.96 -1.59 -5.34
C ILE A 123 6.50 -2.48 -6.49
N ALA A 124 7.25 -3.54 -6.80
CA ALA A 124 6.89 -4.48 -7.88
C ALA A 124 5.56 -5.19 -7.60
N LEU A 125 5.33 -5.63 -6.36
CA LEU A 125 4.07 -6.25 -5.93
C LEU A 125 2.90 -5.27 -6.01
N PHE A 126 3.10 -4.01 -5.60
CA PHE A 126 2.05 -3.00 -5.71
C PHE A 126 1.72 -2.70 -7.18
N GLY A 127 2.73 -2.56 -8.05
CA GLY A 127 2.53 -2.45 -9.49
C GLY A 127 1.75 -3.64 -10.07
N ALA A 128 2.08 -4.87 -9.65
CA ALA A 128 1.36 -6.07 -10.05
C ALA A 128 -0.11 -6.06 -9.61
N VAL A 129 -0.41 -5.52 -8.42
CA VAL A 129 -1.78 -5.37 -7.90
C VAL A 129 -2.57 -4.34 -8.70
N VAL A 130 -1.97 -3.20 -9.03
CA VAL A 130 -2.60 -2.19 -9.91
C VAL A 130 -2.89 -2.79 -11.28
N TYR A 131 -1.92 -3.49 -11.87
CA TYR A 131 -2.08 -4.18 -13.15
C TYR A 131 -3.17 -5.25 -13.10
N TYR A 132 -3.20 -6.07 -12.04
CA TYR A 132 -4.23 -7.08 -11.83
C TYR A 132 -5.63 -6.46 -11.72
N SER A 133 -5.74 -5.36 -10.98
CA SER A 133 -7.00 -4.60 -10.83
C SER A 133 -7.48 -4.06 -12.17
N TRP A 134 -6.57 -3.53 -13.00
CA TRP A 134 -6.88 -3.07 -14.35
C TRP A 134 -7.27 -4.23 -15.29
N ARG A 135 -6.63 -5.39 -15.15
CA ARG A 135 -7.01 -6.61 -15.88
C ARG A 135 -8.42 -7.08 -15.50
N LEU A 136 -8.79 -6.99 -14.22
CA LEU A 136 -10.16 -7.30 -13.75
C LEU A 136 -11.19 -6.31 -14.30
N LEU A 137 -10.84 -5.01 -14.39
CA LEU A 137 -11.68 -4.00 -15.02
C LEU A 137 -11.94 -4.34 -16.50
N LYS A 138 -10.88 -4.65 -17.27
CA LYS A 138 -10.99 -5.01 -18.69
C LYS A 138 -11.78 -6.30 -18.93
N ARG A 139 -11.75 -7.23 -17.99
CA ARG A 139 -12.52 -8.49 -18.05
C ARG A 139 -14.00 -8.31 -17.68
N GLY A 140 -14.43 -7.09 -17.36
CA GLY A 140 -15.82 -6.80 -17.00
C GLY A 140 -16.22 -7.31 -15.62
N VAL A 141 -15.29 -7.85 -14.81
CA VAL A 141 -15.59 -8.42 -13.48
C VAL A 141 -15.89 -7.31 -12.45
N LEU A 142 -15.47 -6.07 -12.73
CA LEU A 142 -15.84 -4.89 -11.95
C LEU A 142 -17.13 -4.27 -12.50
N TYR A 143 -18.29 -4.73 -12.00
CA TYR A 143 -19.61 -4.36 -12.51
C TYR A 143 -20.19 -3.07 -11.92
N ARG A 144 -19.65 -2.57 -10.80
CA ARG A 144 -20.27 -1.55 -9.94
C ARG A 144 -19.44 -0.30 -9.71
#